data_AF-A0A645ISE0-F1
#
_entry.id   AF-A0A645ISE0-F1
#
_cell.length_a   1.000
_cell.length_b   1.000
_cell.length_c   1.000
_cell.angle_alpha   90.00
_cell.angle_beta   90.00
_cell.angle_gamma   90.00
#
_symmetry.space_group_name_H-M   'P 1'
#
loop_
_entity.id
_entity.type
_entity.pdbx_description
1 polymer ?
#
loop_
_entity_poly.entity_id
_entity_poly.type
_entity_poly.pdbx_seq_one_letter_code
_entity_poly.pdbx_strand_id
1 'polypeptide(L)'
;MVDKYYNSGKFSTIIQYFELKFKNSFDMYLDLGMFFDEKGYFDRNISGIDYYKVFLEFNSEKLREGNKVLKEIIKYDYLMYNKKKWLPEFLKRDIDIKLTREIKEKLINSNLEIPKNNIHVEKYNIDILNFIKTNKILDRDIYLLYNENNLEIMDISGYILENVTS
;
A
#
# COMPACT_ATOMS: atom_id res chain seq x y z
N MET A 1 9.23 -17.43 8.51
CA MET A 1 8.42 -16.26 8.07
C MET A 1 9.27 -15.27 7.28
N VAL A 2 10.36 -14.76 7.89
CA VAL A 2 11.29 -13.81 7.27
C VAL A 2 11.78 -14.33 5.91
N ASP A 3 12.28 -15.56 5.83
CA ASP A 3 12.82 -16.10 4.56
C ASP A 3 11.84 -16.16 3.38
N LYS A 4 10.53 -16.37 3.62
CA LYS A 4 9.56 -16.50 2.52
C LYS A 4 9.16 -15.15 1.93
N TYR A 5 9.11 -14.11 2.76
CA TYR A 5 8.59 -12.80 2.37
C TYR A 5 9.66 -11.74 2.20
N TYR A 6 10.76 -11.82 2.95
CA TYR A 6 11.95 -10.97 2.78
C TYR A 6 12.52 -11.11 1.37
N ASN A 7 12.66 -12.34 0.87
CA ASN A 7 13.16 -12.61 -0.49
C ASN A 7 12.20 -12.18 -1.61
N SER A 8 10.92 -11.92 -1.28
CA SER A 8 9.91 -11.51 -2.27
C SER A 8 9.73 -10.01 -2.40
N GLY A 9 10.24 -9.20 -1.46
CA GLY A 9 10.00 -7.76 -1.39
C GLY A 9 8.53 -7.36 -1.13
N LYS A 10 7.63 -8.32 -0.92
CA LYS A 10 6.16 -8.09 -0.87
C LYS A 10 5.70 -7.12 0.23
N PHE A 11 6.48 -6.99 1.29
CA PHE A 11 6.18 -6.15 2.45
C PHE A 11 7.20 -5.04 2.66
N SER A 12 7.98 -4.68 1.64
CA SER A 12 9.10 -3.74 1.78
C SER A 12 8.66 -2.40 2.37
N THR A 13 7.53 -1.86 1.91
CA THR A 13 7.03 -0.56 2.35
C THR A 13 6.43 -0.64 3.76
N ILE A 14 5.79 -1.76 4.10
CA ILE A 14 5.32 -2.04 5.47
C ILE A 14 6.49 -2.14 6.45
N ILE A 15 7.55 -2.87 6.08
CA ILE A 15 8.75 -3.00 6.91
C ILE A 15 9.44 -1.64 7.09
N GLN A 16 9.61 -0.88 6.00
CA GLN A 16 10.13 0.49 6.05
C GLN A 16 9.35 1.36 7.05
N TYR A 17 8.02 1.22 7.11
CA TYR A 17 7.19 1.95 8.07
C TYR A 17 7.45 1.54 9.52
N PHE A 18 7.63 0.24 9.78
CA PHE A 18 7.94 -0.22 11.13
C PHE A 18 9.34 0.17 11.56
N GLU A 19 10.35 0.08 10.69
CA GLU A 19 11.74 0.42 11.05
C GLU A 19 11.88 1.84 11.62
N LEU A 20 11.07 2.80 11.17
CA LEU A 20 11.07 4.17 11.69
C LEU A 20 10.58 4.29 13.15
N LYS A 21 9.96 3.25 13.69
CA LYS A 21 9.40 3.20 15.06
C LYS A 21 10.32 2.52 16.04
N PHE A 22 11.43 1.96 15.57
CA PHE A 22 12.41 1.26 16.39
C PHE A 22 13.76 1.95 16.31
N LYS A 23 14.61 1.69 17.31
CA LYS A 23 15.96 2.24 17.36
C LYS A 23 16.86 1.65 16.25
N ASN A 24 16.61 0.40 15.88
CA ASN A 24 17.32 -0.32 14.84
C ASN A 24 16.43 -1.46 14.29
N SER A 25 16.79 -2.00 13.12
CA SER A 25 16.03 -3.06 12.46
C SER A 25 15.99 -4.36 13.27
N PHE A 26 17.04 -4.68 14.05
CA PHE A 26 17.06 -5.91 14.86
C PHE A 26 15.95 -5.91 15.91
N ASP A 27 15.79 -4.80 16.65
CA ASP A 27 14.73 -4.66 17.65
C ASP A 27 13.35 -4.80 17.01
N MET A 28 13.14 -4.22 15.82
CA MET A 28 11.89 -4.34 15.06
C MET A 28 11.57 -5.80 14.72
N TYR A 29 12.52 -6.53 14.14
CA TYR A 29 12.32 -7.92 13.75
C TYR A 29 12.16 -8.84 14.97
N LEU A 30 12.87 -8.57 16.07
CA LEU A 30 12.72 -9.31 17.32
C LEU A 30 11.31 -9.16 17.88
N ASP A 31 10.83 -7.92 18.02
CA ASP A 31 9.49 -7.65 18.55
C ASP A 31 8.39 -8.22 17.64
N LEU A 32 8.56 -8.13 16.32
CA LEU A 32 7.63 -8.75 15.37
C LEU A 32 7.65 -10.28 15.50
N GLY A 33 8.82 -10.90 15.65
CA GLY A 33 8.96 -12.33 15.86
C GLY A 33 8.29 -12.81 17.15
N MET A 34 8.53 -12.09 18.25
CA MET A 34 7.87 -12.36 19.54
C MET A 34 6.35 -12.21 19.42
N PHE A 35 5.85 -11.18 18.75
CA PHE A 35 4.40 -11.01 18.54
C PHE A 35 3.79 -12.18 17.76
N PHE A 36 4.49 -12.71 16.76
CA PHE A 36 4.02 -13.88 16.03
C PHE A 36 3.97 -15.15 16.89
N ASP A 37 4.93 -15.31 17.80
CA ASP A 37 4.95 -16.42 18.76
C ASP A 37 3.81 -16.29 19.77
N GLU A 38 3.68 -15.12 20.41
CA GLU A 38 2.64 -14.81 21.40
C GLU A 38 1.22 -15.03 20.86
N LYS A 39 1.00 -14.74 19.57
CA LYS A 39 -0.28 -14.94 18.89
C LYS A 39 -0.48 -16.36 18.33
N GLY A 40 0.54 -17.21 18.42
CA GLY A 40 0.53 -18.57 17.90
C GLY A 40 0.48 -18.62 16.37
N TYR A 41 0.98 -17.60 15.66
CA TYR A 41 0.98 -17.57 14.20
C TYR A 41 2.05 -18.48 13.57
N PHE A 42 3.07 -18.90 14.33
CA PHE A 42 4.05 -19.88 13.83
C PHE A 42 3.46 -21.28 13.69
N ASP A 43 2.57 -21.66 14.60
CA ASP A 43 1.92 -22.99 14.58
C ASP A 43 0.71 -23.05 13.64
N ARG A 44 0.25 -21.90 13.14
CA ARG A 44 -0.93 -21.78 12.27
C ARG A 44 -0.52 -21.63 10.81
N ASN A 45 -1.25 -22.30 9.92
CA ASN A 45 -1.12 -22.05 8.49
C ASN A 45 -1.95 -20.80 8.10
N ILE A 46 -1.33 -19.62 8.23
CA ILE A 46 -1.99 -18.35 7.87
C ILE A 46 -1.83 -18.03 6.37
N SER A 47 -2.87 -17.45 5.77
CA SER A 47 -2.86 -17.10 4.35
C SER A 47 -1.98 -15.86 4.08
N GLY A 48 -1.62 -15.65 2.81
CA GLY A 48 -0.92 -14.43 2.39
C GLY A 48 -1.67 -13.13 2.71
N ILE A 49 -3.00 -13.17 2.81
CA ILE A 49 -3.83 -12.01 3.21
C ILE A 49 -3.75 -11.79 4.72
N ASP A 50 -3.71 -12.87 5.51
CA ASP A 50 -3.68 -12.76 6.97
C ASP A 50 -2.40 -12.11 7.48
N TYR A 51 -1.27 -12.26 6.77
CA TYR A 51 -0.04 -11.51 7.07
C TYR A 51 -0.26 -10.00 7.16
N TYR A 52 -1.08 -9.43 6.26
CA TYR A 52 -1.39 -8.00 6.31
C TYR A 52 -2.24 -7.63 7.54
N LYS A 53 -3.11 -8.53 8.01
CA LYS A 53 -3.85 -8.32 9.26
C LYS A 53 -2.92 -8.38 10.46
N VAL A 54 -1.96 -9.31 10.47
CA VAL A 54 -0.97 -9.40 11.57
C VAL A 54 -0.20 -8.09 11.72
N PHE A 55 0.16 -7.41 10.63
CA PHE A 55 0.80 -6.09 10.73
C PHE A 55 -0.12 -5.02 11.35
N LEU A 56 -1.41 -5.04 11.03
CA LEU A 56 -2.39 -4.15 11.65
C LEU A 56 -2.55 -4.43 13.15
N GLU A 57 -2.60 -5.70 13.54
CA GLU A 57 -2.67 -6.12 14.95
C GLU A 57 -1.40 -5.75 15.70
N PHE A 58 -0.23 -5.99 15.11
CA PHE A 58 1.07 -5.59 15.69
C PHE A 58 1.13 -4.10 15.96
N ASN A 59 0.74 -3.26 14.98
CA ASN A 59 0.74 -1.82 15.14
C ASN A 59 -0.24 -1.34 16.24
N SER A 60 -1.41 -1.96 16.34
CA SER A 60 -2.41 -1.56 17.34
C SER A 60 -2.14 -2.11 18.74
N GLU A 61 -1.62 -3.32 18.87
CA GLU A 61 -1.46 -3.96 20.18
C GLU A 61 -0.07 -3.73 20.78
N LYS A 62 0.99 -3.90 19.97
CA LYS A 62 2.37 -3.73 20.44
C LYS A 62 2.78 -2.27 20.45
N LEU A 63 2.48 -1.53 19.37
CA LEU A 63 2.88 -0.12 19.23
C LEU A 63 1.81 0.86 19.74
N ARG A 64 0.59 0.36 20.01
CA ARG A 64 -0.55 1.17 20.50
C ARG A 64 -0.91 2.33 19.58
N GLU A 65 -0.72 2.14 18.28
CA GLU A 65 -0.98 3.15 17.26
C GLU A 65 -2.24 2.86 16.44
N GLY A 66 -2.80 3.94 15.89
CA GLY A 66 -3.88 3.86 14.91
C GLY A 66 -3.40 3.32 13.57
N ASN A 67 -4.29 2.62 12.86
CA ASN A 67 -3.97 1.96 11.60
C ASN A 67 -4.28 2.79 10.34
N LYS A 68 -4.61 4.08 10.45
CA LYS A 68 -5.01 4.92 9.30
C LYS A 68 -3.90 4.94 8.23
N VAL A 69 -2.68 5.30 8.61
CA VAL A 69 -1.53 5.36 7.70
C VAL A 69 -1.10 3.96 7.24
N LEU A 70 -1.01 3.01 8.17
CA LEU A 70 -0.58 1.65 7.86
C LEU A 70 -1.52 0.95 6.86
N LYS A 71 -2.83 1.24 6.88
CA LYS A 71 -3.77 0.71 5.88
C LYS A 71 -3.48 1.22 4.47
N GLU A 72 -3.07 2.48 4.32
CA GLU A 72 -2.67 3.03 3.01
C GLU A 72 -1.39 2.35 2.49
N ILE A 73 -0.43 2.12 3.38
CA ILE A 73 0.83 1.41 3.06
C ILE A 73 0.57 -0.04 2.69
N ILE A 74 -0.26 -0.75 3.47
CA ILE A 74 -0.66 -2.12 3.18
C ILE A 74 -1.39 -2.21 1.83
N LYS A 75 -2.29 -1.26 1.54
CA LYS A 75 -2.99 -1.20 0.25
C LYS A 75 -2.01 -1.06 -0.91
N TYR A 76 -0.97 -0.24 -0.76
CA TYR A 76 0.09 -0.11 -1.77
C TYR A 76 0.84 -1.43 -1.99
N ASP A 77 1.42 -2.02 -0.94
CA ASP A 77 2.14 -3.29 -1.04
C ASP A 77 1.24 -4.43 -1.55
N TYR A 78 -0.02 -4.47 -1.13
CA TYR A 78 -0.98 -5.45 -1.63
C TYR A 78 -1.23 -5.30 -3.15
N LEU A 79 -1.47 -4.08 -3.63
CA LEU A 79 -1.78 -3.85 -5.05
C LEU A 79 -0.56 -4.01 -5.97
N MET A 80 0.66 -3.84 -5.46
CA MET A 80 1.88 -4.09 -6.23
C MET A 80 2.04 -5.58 -6.57
N TYR A 81 1.72 -6.49 -5.65
CA TYR A 81 2.06 -7.92 -5.79
C TYR A 81 0.87 -8.87 -6.03
N ASN A 82 -0.36 -8.38 -6.08
CA ASN A 82 -1.56 -9.18 -6.35
C ASN A 82 -2.37 -8.59 -7.53
N LYS A 83 -3.05 -9.43 -8.33
CA LYS A 83 -3.83 -8.97 -9.50
C LYS A 83 -5.08 -8.16 -9.07
N LYS A 84 -5.32 -7.04 -9.75
CA LYS A 84 -5.74 -5.73 -9.19
C LYS A 84 -7.24 -5.37 -9.23
N LYS A 85 -8.17 -6.24 -8.81
CA LYS A 85 -9.60 -5.81 -8.70
C LYS A 85 -10.25 -6.04 -7.35
N TRP A 86 -9.66 -6.91 -6.53
CA TRP A 86 -10.17 -7.19 -5.20
C TRP A 86 -9.23 -6.60 -4.15
N LEU A 87 -9.81 -6.01 -3.11
CA LEU A 87 -9.08 -5.63 -1.90
C LEU A 87 -9.64 -6.45 -0.73
N PRO A 88 -8.80 -6.86 0.23
CA PRO A 88 -9.27 -7.38 1.49
C PRO A 88 -10.22 -6.42 2.21
N GLU A 89 -11.23 -6.94 2.91
CA GLU A 89 -12.29 -6.17 3.59
C GLU A 89 -11.75 -5.12 4.58
N PHE A 90 -10.59 -5.37 5.18
CA PHE A 90 -9.95 -4.44 6.11
C PHE A 90 -9.30 -3.22 5.43
N LEU A 91 -9.22 -3.23 4.09
CA LEU A 91 -8.79 -2.12 3.25
C LEU A 91 -9.99 -1.49 2.54
N LYS A 92 -9.93 -0.19 2.30
CA LYS A 92 -11.03 0.56 1.67
C LYS A 92 -10.55 1.25 0.41
N ARG A 93 -11.43 1.28 -0.60
CA ARG A 93 -11.33 2.14 -1.77
C ARG A 93 -12.08 3.43 -1.44
N ASP A 94 -11.36 4.54 -1.46
CA ASP A 94 -11.93 5.88 -1.26
C ASP A 94 -11.85 6.67 -2.58
N ILE A 95 -12.24 6.06 -3.69
CA ILE A 95 -12.28 6.74 -4.98
C ILE A 95 -13.65 6.57 -5.63
N ASP A 96 -14.20 7.70 -6.08
CA ASP A 96 -15.48 7.72 -6.78
C ASP A 96 -15.34 7.04 -8.15
N ILE A 97 -16.33 6.22 -8.51
CA ILE A 97 -16.33 5.44 -9.76
C ILE A 97 -16.44 6.37 -10.99
N LYS A 98 -17.20 7.47 -10.90
CA LYS A 98 -17.31 8.47 -11.96
C LYS A 98 -15.97 9.18 -12.13
N LEU A 99 -15.36 9.64 -11.04
CA LEU A 99 -14.02 10.25 -11.08
C LEU A 99 -13.00 9.29 -11.73
N THR A 100 -13.05 8.01 -11.37
CA THR A 100 -12.19 6.97 -11.97
C THR A 100 -12.40 6.85 -13.49
N ARG A 101 -13.64 6.93 -13.97
CA ARG A 101 -13.96 6.89 -15.41
C ARG A 101 -13.47 8.15 -16.13
N GLU A 102 -13.72 9.32 -15.56
CA GLU A 102 -13.26 10.61 -16.11
C GLU A 102 -11.74 10.66 -16.23
N ILE A 103 -11.02 10.19 -15.21
CA ILE A 103 -9.56 10.05 -15.24
C ILE A 103 -9.15 9.15 -16.40
N LYS A 104 -9.76 7.96 -16.54
CA LYS A 104 -9.41 7.02 -17.61
C LYS A 104 -9.65 7.60 -18.99
N GLU A 105 -10.79 8.25 -19.22
CA GLU A 105 -11.11 8.91 -20.49
C GLU A 105 -10.10 10.00 -20.84
N LYS A 106 -9.75 10.85 -19.87
CA LYS A 106 -8.74 11.90 -20.05
C LYS A 106 -7.35 11.34 -20.36
N LEU A 107 -6.92 10.30 -19.65
CA LEU A 107 -5.63 9.66 -19.90
C LEU A 107 -5.58 9.05 -21.31
N ILE A 108 -6.67 8.41 -21.78
CA ILE A 108 -6.76 7.85 -23.14
C ILE A 108 -6.64 8.94 -24.22
N ASN A 109 -7.21 10.12 -23.95
CA ASN A 109 -7.20 11.27 -24.87
C ASN A 109 -5.95 12.15 -24.74
N SER A 110 -5.10 11.90 -23.74
CA SER A 110 -3.83 12.61 -23.56
C SER A 110 -2.75 12.11 -24.52
N ASN A 111 -1.74 12.94 -24.81
CA ASN A 111 -0.56 12.54 -25.58
C ASN A 111 0.44 11.70 -24.77
N LEU A 112 0.04 11.20 -23.58
CA LEU A 112 0.90 10.39 -22.75
C LEU A 112 0.97 8.96 -23.29
N GLU A 113 2.17 8.38 -23.29
CA GLU A 113 2.37 6.97 -23.60
C GLU A 113 1.90 6.09 -22.43
N ILE A 114 0.58 6.02 -22.24
CA ILE A 114 -0.05 5.23 -21.19
C ILE A 114 -0.68 3.97 -21.82
N PRO A 115 -0.53 2.80 -21.18
CA PRO A 115 -1.26 1.60 -21.57
C PRO A 115 -2.78 1.89 -21.58
N LYS A 116 -3.41 1.81 -22.75
CA LYS A 116 -4.86 2.11 -22.88
C LYS A 116 -5.75 1.02 -22.28
N ASN A 117 -5.22 -0.20 -22.16
CA ASN A 117 -5.91 -1.35 -21.60
C ASN A 117 -5.27 -1.77 -20.28
N ASN A 118 -6.06 -2.41 -19.41
CA ASN A 118 -5.60 -2.99 -18.16
C ASN A 118 -4.95 -1.96 -17.20
N ILE A 119 -5.59 -0.79 -17.08
CA ILE A 119 -5.20 0.24 -16.11
C ILE A 119 -6.19 0.31 -14.94
N HIS A 120 -5.63 0.47 -13.75
CA HIS A 120 -6.36 0.61 -12.50
C HIS A 120 -5.93 1.89 -11.78
N VAL A 121 -6.87 2.70 -11.32
CA VAL A 121 -6.57 3.94 -10.58
C VAL A 121 -6.89 3.70 -9.11
N GLU A 122 -5.95 4.06 -8.23
CA GLU A 122 -6.15 4.01 -6.78
C GLU A 122 -5.85 5.37 -6.16
N LYS A 123 -6.72 5.81 -5.24
CA LYS A 123 -6.47 6.96 -4.38
C LYS A 123 -5.79 6.50 -3.09
N TYR A 124 -4.78 7.24 -2.67
CA TYR A 124 -4.14 7.12 -1.37
C TYR A 124 -4.35 8.39 -0.56
N ASN A 125 -4.59 8.25 0.75
CA ASN A 125 -4.72 9.40 1.66
C ASN A 125 -3.41 9.87 2.28
N ILE A 126 -2.28 9.37 1.75
CA ILE A 126 -0.94 9.82 2.09
C ILE A 126 -0.12 9.85 0.81
N ASP A 127 0.92 10.70 0.78
CA ASP A 127 1.91 10.69 -0.30
C ASP A 127 2.83 9.47 -0.15
N ILE A 128 2.32 8.30 -0.55
CA ILE A 128 3.00 7.02 -0.39
C ILE A 128 4.32 6.99 -1.19
N LEU A 129 4.39 7.68 -2.33
CA LEU A 129 5.62 7.79 -3.11
C LEU A 129 6.68 8.64 -2.40
N ASN A 130 6.28 9.75 -1.77
CA ASN A 130 7.19 10.53 -0.93
C ASN A 130 7.66 9.73 0.28
N PHE A 131 6.75 8.96 0.92
CA PHE A 131 7.10 8.08 2.03
C PHE A 131 8.19 7.08 1.63
N ILE A 132 8.00 6.35 0.53
CA ILE A 132 8.97 5.36 0.03
C ILE A 132 10.35 5.99 -0.21
N LYS A 133 10.38 7.22 -0.75
CA LYS A 133 11.63 7.92 -1.10
C LYS A 133 12.34 8.56 0.09
N THR A 134 11.59 9.07 1.07
CA THR A 134 12.13 10.00 2.08
C THR A 134 11.90 9.59 3.51
N ASN A 135 11.17 8.48 3.75
CA ASN A 135 10.69 8.05 5.07
C ASN A 135 9.73 9.05 5.75
N LYS A 136 9.24 10.07 5.04
CA LYS A 136 8.32 11.08 5.60
C LYS A 136 6.89 10.82 5.14
N ILE A 137 5.99 10.67 6.10
CA ILE A 137 4.56 10.57 5.86
C ILE A 137 4.01 11.98 5.68
N LEU A 138 3.39 12.25 4.54
CA LEU A 138 2.67 13.49 4.26
C LEU A 138 1.19 13.15 4.11
N ASP A 139 0.32 13.81 4.89
CA ASP A 139 -1.15 13.71 4.76
C ASP A 139 -1.59 14.52 3.55
N ARG A 140 -1.47 13.89 2.38
CA ARG A 140 -1.77 14.45 1.07
C ARG A 140 -2.36 13.35 0.22
N ASP A 141 -3.54 13.62 -0.34
CA ASP A 141 -4.17 12.71 -1.28
C ASP A 141 -3.33 12.63 -2.57
N ILE A 142 -2.98 11.41 -2.99
CA ILE A 142 -2.36 11.14 -4.29
C ILE A 142 -3.12 10.05 -5.04
N TYR A 143 -2.97 10.05 -6.36
CA TYR A 143 -3.65 9.12 -7.25
C TYR A 143 -2.61 8.40 -8.10
N LEU A 144 -2.62 7.08 -7.99
CA LEU A 144 -1.67 6.22 -8.69
C LEU A 144 -2.40 5.41 -9.76
N LEU A 145 -1.84 5.44 -10.96
CA LEU A 145 -2.22 4.58 -12.06
C LEU A 145 -1.36 3.32 -12.03
N TYR A 146 -1.99 2.17 -11.91
CA TYR A 146 -1.38 0.86 -11.95
C TYR A 146 -1.62 0.22 -13.31
N ASN A 147 -0.54 -0.26 -13.94
CA ASN A 147 -0.64 -1.17 -15.08
C ASN A 147 -0.87 -2.60 -14.56
N GLU A 148 -1.98 -3.26 -14.89
CA GLU A 148 -2.29 -4.61 -14.37
C GLU A 148 -1.39 -5.71 -14.97
N ASN A 149 -0.67 -5.43 -16.06
CA ASN A 149 0.18 -6.40 -16.75
C ASN A 149 1.62 -6.43 -16.21
N ASN A 150 2.06 -5.40 -15.50
CA ASN A 150 3.41 -5.30 -14.94
C ASN A 150 3.40 -4.56 -13.58
N LEU A 151 4.58 -4.27 -13.04
CA LEU A 151 4.75 -3.55 -11.76
C LEU A 151 4.86 -2.04 -11.94
N GLU A 152 4.59 -1.50 -13.14
CA GLU A 152 4.68 -0.07 -13.38
C GLU A 152 3.52 0.68 -12.72
N ILE A 153 3.87 1.79 -12.10
CA ILE A 153 2.97 2.75 -11.50
C ILE A 153 3.32 4.16 -11.96
N MET A 154 2.31 5.00 -12.12
CA MET A 154 2.47 6.40 -12.50
C MET A 154 1.67 7.29 -11.54
N ASP A 155 2.30 8.34 -11.02
CA ASP A 155 1.60 9.39 -10.28
C ASP A 155 0.85 10.28 -11.27
N ILE A 156 -0.47 10.32 -11.12
CA ILE A 156 -1.37 11.11 -11.96
C ILE A 156 -2.07 12.23 -11.18
N SER A 157 -1.63 12.51 -9.96
CA SER A 157 -2.29 13.49 -9.06
C SER A 157 -2.36 14.89 -9.68
N GLY A 158 -1.33 15.30 -10.41
CA GLY A 158 -1.30 16.59 -11.13
C GLY A 158 -2.43 16.72 -12.17
N TYR A 159 -2.74 15.65 -12.89
CA TYR A 159 -3.80 15.63 -13.90
C TYR A 159 -5.21 15.73 -13.29
N ILE A 160 -5.38 15.42 -12.01
CA ILE A 160 -6.69 15.48 -11.35
C ILE A 160 -6.95 16.89 -10.80
N LEU A 161 -5.94 17.53 -10.22
CA LEU A 161 -6.07 18.86 -9.61
C LEU A 161 -6.40 19.97 -10.62
N GLU A 162 -5.90 19.86 -11.85
CA GLU A 162 -6.24 20.78 -12.95
C GLU A 162 -7.73 20.71 -13.36
N ASN A 163 -8.46 19.69 -12.90
CA ASN A 163 -9.79 19.35 -13.39
C ASN A 163 -10.92 19.46 -12.35
N VAL A 164 -10.60 19.77 -11.09
CA VAL A 164 -11.61 20.12 -10.06
C VAL A 164 -11.92 21.62 -10.07
N THR A 165 -11.16 22.41 -10.84
CA THR A 165 -11.29 23.87 -10.95
C THR A 165 -11.89 24.36 -12.27
N SER A 166 -12.50 23.47 -13.08
CA SER A 166 -13.23 23.82 -14.31
C SER A 166 -14.70 23.45 -14.24
#